data_AF-A0A1C6GW81-F1
#
_entry.id   AF-A0A1C6GW81-F1
#
_cell.length_a   1.000
_cell.length_b   1.000
_cell.length_c   1.000
_cell.angle_alpha   90.00
_cell.angle_beta   90.00
_cell.angle_gamma   90.00
#
_symmetry.space_group_name_H-M   'P 1'
#
loop_
_entity.id
_entity.type
_entity.pdbx_description
1 polymer ?
#
loop_
_entity_poly.entity_id
_entity_poly.type
_entity_poly.pdbx_seq_one_letter_code
_entity_poly.pdbx_strand_id
1 'polypeptide(L)'
;MAKTPEGKFQEQVIKYLKSLNNCWYVKIWGGGFMKSGIPDILCCIGGKFIAVELKAEGGKPSALQEYNIEKINKCGGLGYILYPNQFEQFKKEIESYDS
;
A
#
# COMPACT_ATOMS: atom_id res chain seq x y z
N MET A 1 -17.42 9.85 -13.92
CA MET A 1 -17.80 8.54 -13.34
C MET A 1 -17.55 8.58 -11.84
N ALA A 2 -18.42 7.97 -11.04
CA ALA A 2 -18.19 7.86 -9.60
C ALA A 2 -17.00 6.92 -9.32
N LYS A 3 -16.11 7.29 -8.40
CA LYS A 3 -14.99 6.41 -7.99
C LYS A 3 -15.51 5.20 -7.23
N THR A 4 -14.89 4.06 -7.48
CA THR A 4 -15.10 2.83 -6.71
C THR A 4 -14.73 3.07 -5.23
N PRO A 5 -15.29 2.28 -4.29
CA PRO A 5 -14.89 2.37 -2.88
C PRO A 5 -13.38 2.24 -2.67
N GLU A 6 -12.72 1.32 -3.37
CA GLU A 6 -11.27 1.13 -3.34
C GLU A 6 -10.53 2.37 -3.90
N GLY A 7 -11.02 2.97 -4.98
CA GLY A 7 -10.46 4.20 -5.53
C GLY A 7 -10.55 5.38 -4.57
N LYS A 8 -11.65 5.49 -3.80
CA LYS A 8 -11.79 6.49 -2.73
C LYS A 8 -10.81 6.23 -1.59
N PHE A 9 -10.62 4.97 -1.20
CA PHE A 9 -9.70 4.62 -0.13
C PHE A 9 -8.24 4.89 -0.53
N GLN A 10 -7.85 4.51 -1.75
CA GLN A 10 -6.54 4.83 -2.32
C GLN A 10 -6.22 6.33 -2.27
N GLU A 11 -7.19 7.19 -2.54
CA GLU A 11 -7.01 8.64 -2.44
C GLU A 11 -6.75 9.12 -1.02
N GLN A 12 -7.40 8.52 -0.03
CA GLN A 12 -7.14 8.82 1.37
C GLN A 12 -5.71 8.40 1.75
N VAL A 13 -5.29 7.20 1.35
CA VAL A 13 -3.92 6.70 1.59
C VAL A 13 -2.89 7.60 0.91
N ILE A 14 -3.08 7.95 -0.37
CA ILE A 14 -2.16 8.85 -1.10
C ILE A 14 -2.10 10.23 -0.45
N LYS A 15 -3.25 10.78 0.00
CA LYS A 15 -3.27 12.07 0.70
C LYS A 15 -2.44 12.02 1.98
N TYR A 16 -2.53 10.93 2.74
CA TYR A 16 -1.72 10.71 3.93
C TYR A 16 -0.23 10.58 3.59
N LEU A 17 0.14 9.74 2.62
CA LEU A 17 1.54 9.58 2.21
C LEU A 17 2.18 10.90 1.77
N LYS A 18 1.42 11.79 1.10
CA LYS A 18 1.86 13.14 0.73
C LYS A 18 2.07 14.09 1.92
N SER A 19 1.48 13.80 3.07
CA SER A 19 1.63 14.62 4.29
C SER A 19 2.84 14.25 5.14
N LEU A 20 3.48 13.11 4.84
CA LEU A 20 4.68 12.66 5.53
C LEU A 20 5.92 13.40 5.00
N ASN A 21 6.87 13.69 5.89
CA ASN A 21 8.06 14.47 5.56
C ASN A 21 9.10 13.65 4.79
N ASN A 22 9.30 12.40 5.19
CA ASN A 22 10.34 11.51 4.69
C ASN A 22 9.74 10.33 3.93
N CYS A 23 8.84 10.63 2.98
CA CYS A 23 8.10 9.63 2.21
C CYS A 23 8.26 9.84 0.70
N TRP A 24 8.82 8.83 0.04
CA TRP A 24 8.71 8.64 -1.41
C TRP A 24 7.71 7.52 -1.68
N TYR A 25 6.85 7.66 -2.70
CA TYR A 25 5.95 6.59 -3.12
C TYR A 25 5.68 6.61 -4.62
N VAL A 26 5.29 5.45 -5.15
CA VAL A 26 4.75 5.29 -6.50
C VAL A 26 3.46 4.49 -6.44
N LYS A 27 2.44 5.00 -7.14
CA LYS A 27 1.22 4.25 -7.40
C LYS A 27 1.41 3.37 -8.64
N ILE A 28 1.07 2.10 -8.52
CA ILE A 28 1.10 1.12 -9.59
C ILE A 28 -0.25 1.12 -10.31
N TRP A 29 -0.19 1.14 -11.64
CA TRP A 29 -1.38 1.12 -12.51
C TRP A 29 -1.50 -0.19 -13.30
N GLY A 30 -0.49 -1.05 -13.21
CA GLY A 30 -0.33 -2.23 -14.06
C GLY A 30 0.01 -1.85 -15.52
N GLY A 31 0.58 -2.80 -16.26
CA GLY A 31 0.92 -2.63 -17.66
C GLY A 31 1.52 -3.90 -18.24
N GLY A 32 1.44 -4.08 -19.57
CA GLY A 32 1.85 -5.33 -20.24
C GLY A 32 3.33 -5.71 -20.07
N PHE A 33 4.18 -4.76 -19.69
CA PHE A 33 5.61 -4.96 -19.43
C PHE A 33 5.95 -5.11 -17.94
N MET A 34 4.95 -5.03 -17.05
CA MET A 34 5.15 -5.13 -15.60
C MET A 34 4.84 -6.54 -15.12
N LYS A 35 5.51 -6.95 -14.04
CA LYS A 35 5.16 -8.19 -13.33
C LYS A 35 3.72 -8.07 -12.79
N SER A 36 2.93 -9.14 -12.91
CA SER A 36 1.58 -9.18 -12.33
C SER A 36 1.62 -9.24 -10.80
N GLY A 37 0.59 -8.66 -10.17
CA GLY A 37 0.39 -8.70 -8.72
C GLY A 37 1.38 -7.85 -7.91
N ILE A 38 2.05 -6.87 -8.53
CA ILE A 38 2.78 -5.84 -7.78
C ILE A 38 1.75 -5.08 -6.92
N PRO A 39 2.02 -4.83 -5.62
CA PRO A 39 1.14 -4.07 -4.75
C PRO A 39 0.78 -2.70 -5.31
N ASP A 40 -0.45 -2.24 -5.05
CA ASP A 40 -1.00 -0.98 -5.58
C ASP A 40 -0.12 0.24 -5.32
N ILE A 41 0.56 0.29 -4.18
CA ILE A 41 1.46 1.37 -3.80
C ILE A 41 2.78 0.79 -3.28
N LEU A 42 3.89 1.32 -3.76
CA LEU A 42 5.22 1.08 -3.20
C LEU A 42 5.74 2.38 -2.59
N CYS A 43 6.31 2.31 -1.39
CA CYS A 43 6.83 3.43 -0.64
C CYS A 43 8.25 3.18 -0.12
N CYS A 44 8.99 4.25 0.06
CA CYS A 44 10.16 4.33 0.92
C CYS A 44 9.90 5.41 1.96
N ILE A 45 9.76 5.04 3.24
CA ILE A 45 9.47 5.96 4.34
C ILE A 45 10.53 5.79 5.42
N GLY A 46 11.28 6.85 5.74
CA GLY A 46 12.38 6.73 6.72
C GLY A 46 13.45 5.71 6.34
N GLY A 47 13.65 5.44 5.04
CA GLY A 47 14.54 4.39 4.54
C GLY A 47 13.97 2.96 4.62
N LYS A 48 12.71 2.79 5.04
CA LYS A 48 12.02 1.49 5.04
C LYS A 48 11.24 1.28 3.75
N PHE A 49 11.45 0.14 3.10
CA PHE A 49 10.62 -0.28 1.97
C PHE A 49 9.28 -0.81 2.46
N ILE A 50 8.20 -0.17 2.01
CA ILE A 50 6.82 -0.50 2.36
C ILE A 50 6.03 -0.75 1.07
N ALA A 51 5.23 -1.81 1.04
CA ALA A 51 4.35 -2.12 -0.08
C ALA A 51 2.92 -2.30 0.43
N VAL A 52 1.97 -1.63 -0.21
CA VAL A 52 0.57 -1.58 0.21
C VAL A 52 -0.33 -2.05 -0.93
N GLU A 53 -1.02 -3.15 -0.70
CA GLU A 53 -2.12 -3.65 -1.52
C GLU A 53 -3.44 -3.19 -0.89
N LEU A 54 -4.25 -2.42 -1.61
CA LEU A 54 -5.48 -1.84 -1.11
C LEU A 54 -6.67 -2.76 -1.39
N LYS A 55 -7.60 -2.81 -0.44
CA LYS A 55 -8.91 -3.44 -0.63
C LYS A 55 -10.02 -2.56 -0.09
N ALA A 56 -11.17 -2.59 -0.75
CA ALA A 56 -12.41 -2.12 -0.16
C ALA A 56 -12.85 -3.03 0.99
N GLU A 57 -13.80 -2.58 1.81
CA GLU A 57 -14.43 -3.44 2.82
C GLU A 57 -15.00 -4.72 2.18
N GLY A 58 -14.64 -5.87 2.74
CA GLY A 58 -15.02 -7.18 2.20
C GLY A 58 -14.29 -7.61 0.91
N GLY A 59 -13.42 -6.77 0.36
CA GLY A 59 -12.56 -7.12 -0.77
C GLY A 59 -11.57 -8.23 -0.41
N LYS A 60 -11.36 -9.19 -1.31
CA LYS A 60 -10.40 -10.28 -1.09
C LYS A 60 -9.17 -10.07 -1.96
N PRO A 61 -7.95 -10.14 -1.40
CA PRO A 61 -6.75 -10.20 -2.22
C PRO A 61 -6.75 -11.50 -3.03
N SER A 62 -6.11 -11.45 -4.20
CA SER A 62 -5.80 -12.65 -4.97
C SER A 62 -4.64 -13.41 -4.31
N ALA A 63 -4.55 -14.71 -4.57
CA ALA A 63 -3.43 -15.54 -4.10
C ALA A 63 -2.06 -14.98 -4.53
N LEU A 64 -1.98 -14.32 -5.70
CA LEU A 64 -0.73 -13.70 -6.17
C LEU A 64 -0.38 -12.44 -5.36
N GLN A 65 -1.37 -11.64 -4.97
CA GLN A 65 -1.16 -10.48 -4.10
C GLN A 65 -0.72 -10.91 -2.71
N GLU A 66 -1.39 -11.92 -2.12
CA GLU A 66 -0.99 -12.52 -0.84
C GLU A 66 0.46 -13.04 -0.90
N TYR A 67 0.80 -13.80 -1.94
CA TYR A 67 2.15 -14.32 -2.16
C TYR A 67 3.20 -13.21 -2.26
N ASN A 68 2.94 -12.15 -3.03
CA ASN A 68 3.92 -11.06 -3.18
C ASN A 68 4.09 -10.29 -1.86
N ILE A 69 3.02 -10.04 -1.10
CA ILE A 69 3.10 -9.42 0.22
C ILE A 69 3.91 -10.28 1.19
N GLU A 70 3.63 -11.59 1.26
CA GLU A 70 4.38 -12.53 2.09
C GLU A 70 5.87 -12.54 1.70
N LYS A 71 6.17 -12.54 0.40
CA LYS A 71 7.54 -12.53 -0.09
C LYS A 71 8.27 -11.23 0.26
N ILE A 72 7.60 -10.07 0.17
CA ILE A 72 8.15 -8.78 0.59
C ILE A 72 8.51 -8.81 2.07
N ASN A 73 7.60 -9.32 2.91
CA ASN A 73 7.84 -9.49 4.35
C ASN A 73 9.03 -10.41 4.63
N LYS A 74 9.12 -11.56 3.94
CA LYS A 74 10.27 -12.49 4.06
C LYS A 74 11.60 -11.88 3.66
N CYS A 75 11.59 -10.90 2.75
CA CYS A 75 12.79 -10.16 2.33
C CYS A 75 13.14 -8.97 3.24
N GLY A 76 12.39 -8.74 4.33
CA GLY A 76 12.64 -7.64 5.27
C GLY A 76 11.98 -6.31 4.89
N GLY A 77 11.14 -6.28 3.86
CA GLY A 77 10.24 -5.16 3.60
C GLY A 77 8.98 -5.24 4.47
N LEU A 78 8.16 -4.19 4.43
CA LEU A 78 6.88 -4.14 5.13
C LEU A 78 5.72 -4.20 4.11
N GLY A 79 5.13 -5.38 3.96
CA GLY A 79 4.01 -5.65 3.06
C GLY A 79 2.68 -5.66 3.80
N TYR A 80 1.74 -4.83 3.35
CA TYR A 80 0.40 -4.68 3.91
C TYR A 80 -0.67 -5.02 2.88
N ILE A 81 -1.67 -5.80 3.29
CA ILE A 81 -2.99 -5.81 2.65
C ILE A 81 -3.87 -4.90 3.50
N LEU A 82 -4.12 -3.69 3.01
CA LEU A 82 -4.69 -2.61 3.80
C LEU A 82 -6.17 -2.40 3.47
N TYR A 83 -6.98 -2.44 4.51
CA TYR A 83 -8.41 -2.16 4.50
C TYR A 83 -8.72 -0.82 5.19
N PRO A 84 -9.87 -0.17 4.89
CA PRO A 84 -10.24 1.11 5.51
C PRO A 84 -10.27 1.08 7.03
N ASN A 85 -10.76 -0.01 7.63
CA ASN A 85 -10.83 -0.19 9.08
C ASN A 85 -9.45 -0.36 9.76
N GLN A 86 -8.39 -0.59 8.98
CA GLN A 86 -7.01 -0.71 9.47
C GLN A 86 -6.19 0.56 9.26
N PHE A 87 -6.74 1.56 8.56
CA PHE A 87 -5.95 2.70 8.10
C PHE A 87 -5.38 3.54 9.24
N GLU A 88 -6.14 3.77 10.32
CA GLU A 88 -5.62 4.51 11.47
C GLU A 88 -4.51 3.78 12.22
N GLN A 89 -4.56 2.43 12.25
CA GLN A 89 -3.47 1.64 12.82
C GLN A 89 -2.22 1.71 11.93
N PHE A 90 -2.40 1.59 10.61
CA PHE A 90 -1.33 1.75 9.63
C PHE A 90 -0.63 3.11 9.79
N LYS A 91 -1.38 4.21 9.94
CA LYS A 91 -0.79 5.54 10.14
C LYS A 91 0.13 5.60 11.37
N LYS A 92 -0.32 5.07 12.50
CA LYS A 92 0.48 5.03 13.74
C LYS A 92 1.79 4.26 13.57
N GLU A 93 1.75 3.15 12.83
CA GLU A 93 2.96 2.38 12.51
C GLU A 93 3.90 3.17 11.61
N ILE A 94 3.36 3.81 10.56
CA ILE A 94 4.17 4.57 9.61
C ILE A 94 4.79 5.84 10.22
N GLU A 95 4.08 6.51 11.13
CA GLU A 95 4.60 7.68 11.86
C GLU A 95 5.89 7.38 12.61
N SER A 96 6.11 6.13 13.05
CA SER A 96 7.38 5.72 13.69
C SER A 96 8.59 5.73 12.76
N TYR A 97 8.37 5.78 11.45
CA TYR A 97 9.41 5.85 10.42
C TYR A 97 9.54 7.26 9.81
N ASP A 98 8.58 8.16 10.03
CA ASP A 98 8.60 9.54 9.51
C ASP A 98 9.32 10.52 10.45
N SER A 99 10.46 10.08 11.00
CA SER A 99 11.33 10.88 11.88
C SER A 99 12.50 11.50 11.12
#